data_AF-A0A933RJ64-F1
#
_entry.id   AF-A0A933RJ64-F1
#
_cell.length_a   1.000
_cell.length_b   1.000
_cell.length_c   1.000
_cell.angle_alpha   90.00
_cell.angle_beta   90.00
_cell.angle_gamma   90.00
#
_symmetry.space_group_name_H-M   'P 1'
#
loop_
_entity.id
_entity.type
_entity.pdbx_description
1 polymer ?
#
loop_
_entity_poly.entity_id
_entity_poly.type
_entity_poly.pdbx_seq_one_letter_code
_entity_poly.pdbx_strand_id
1 'polypeptide(L)'
;MAMRPFPGTARSSLLRPRKISNAVRRRVFERRLAHIPVDAYEPLIHLGSDYGGWVVPDDLIDAGWTCYSVGVGHDISFDLELIARYGVRVRAFDPFELFGEMALSQTAGDPRFSFHPYAVAHRDGPLEMFGRQDHERGAVSAAGLFDTGSAFTRPGRTIPSLMRVLGDRHVELLKLDVEGSEYDVIPSLDLRALGVRVFLTEFHHTSPAGLARAVIGQLEREGYRAVHRKDPTSFTFVRT
;
A
#
# COMPACT_ATOMS: atom_id res chain seq x y z
N MET A 1 28.25 18.66 57.35
CA MET A 1 26.98 18.02 56.97
C MET A 1 26.21 19.00 56.09
N ALA A 2 26.35 18.89 54.77
CA ALA A 2 25.76 19.83 53.80
C ALA A 2 24.82 19.04 52.87
N MET A 3 23.55 19.41 52.87
CA MET A 3 22.48 18.82 52.04
C MET A 3 22.76 19.05 50.56
N ARG A 4 22.68 17.98 49.75
CA ARG A 4 22.61 18.05 48.29
C ARG A 4 21.20 18.49 47.86
N PRO A 5 21.04 19.40 46.87
CA PRO A 5 19.73 19.68 46.30
C PRO A 5 19.26 18.52 45.41
N PHE A 6 17.96 18.23 45.47
CA PHE A 6 17.26 17.27 44.60
C PHE A 6 17.31 17.72 43.13
N PRO A 7 17.49 16.80 42.15
CA PRO A 7 17.32 17.13 40.75
C PRO A 7 15.84 17.43 40.46
N GLY A 8 15.59 18.60 39.91
CA GLY A 8 14.27 19.07 39.51
C GLY A 8 13.60 18.10 38.54
N THR A 9 12.32 17.88 38.78
CA THR A 9 11.38 17.22 37.87
C THR A 9 11.41 17.94 36.52
N ALA A 10 11.91 17.26 35.49
CA ALA A 10 11.77 17.70 34.11
C ALA A 10 10.28 17.72 33.76
N ARG A 11 9.68 18.93 33.75
CA ARG A 11 8.33 19.15 33.23
C ARG A 11 8.31 18.78 31.75
N SER A 12 7.74 17.62 31.42
CA SER A 12 7.42 17.22 30.07
C SER A 12 6.20 18.01 29.58
N SER A 13 6.43 19.18 28.98
CA SER A 13 5.36 19.80 28.19
C SER A 13 5.93 20.76 27.16
N LEU A 14 5.89 20.38 25.89
CA LEU A 14 5.54 21.29 24.80
C LEU A 14 4.99 20.42 23.68
N LEU A 15 3.66 20.28 23.62
CA LEU A 15 2.98 19.76 22.44
C LEU A 15 3.38 20.64 21.25
N ARG A 16 4.11 20.05 20.29
CA ARG A 16 4.58 20.80 19.12
C ARG A 16 3.35 21.18 18.27
N PRO A 17 3.06 22.48 18.03
CA PRO A 17 1.86 22.92 17.32
C PRO A 17 1.68 22.25 15.95
N ARG A 18 2.78 21.99 15.24
CA ARG A 18 2.80 21.27 13.95
C ARG A 18 2.29 19.84 14.07
N LYS A 19 2.61 19.12 15.16
CA LYS A 19 2.12 17.75 15.42
C LYS A 19 0.61 17.73 15.67
N ILE A 20 0.11 18.71 16.45
CA ILE A 20 -1.34 18.84 16.68
C ILE A 20 -2.07 19.17 15.38
N SER A 21 -1.58 20.16 14.62
CA SER A 21 -2.15 20.52 13.31
C SER A 21 -2.20 19.33 12.36
N ASN A 22 -1.12 18.55 12.26
CA ASN A 22 -1.10 17.36 11.40
C ASN A 22 -2.06 16.27 11.88
N ALA A 23 -2.17 16.04 13.19
CA ALA A 23 -3.15 15.09 13.74
C ALA A 23 -4.60 15.51 13.47
N VAL A 24 -4.91 16.81 13.54
CA VAL A 24 -6.24 17.33 13.17
C VAL A 24 -6.49 17.15 11.68
N ARG A 25 -5.53 17.51 10.81
CA ARG A 25 -5.67 17.31 9.36
C ARG A 25 -5.86 15.84 9.00
N ARG A 26 -5.13 14.92 9.65
CA ARG A 26 -5.27 13.47 9.49
C ARG A 26 -6.67 13.00 9.84
N ARG A 27 -7.20 13.42 11.00
CA ARG A 27 -8.58 13.10 11.38
C ARG A 27 -9.62 13.65 10.41
N VAL A 28 -9.40 14.85 9.87
CA VAL A 28 -10.27 15.44 8.85
C VAL A 28 -10.18 14.63 7.55
N PHE A 29 -8.99 14.21 7.16
CA PHE A 29 -8.75 13.34 6.00
C PHE A 29 -9.49 12.01 6.16
N GLU A 30 -9.21 11.27 7.23
CA GLU A 30 -9.83 9.99 7.57
C GLU A 30 -11.36 10.12 7.63
N ARG A 31 -11.89 11.15 8.30
CA ARG A 31 -13.34 11.39 8.36
C ARG A 31 -13.91 11.61 6.96
N ARG A 32 -13.22 12.33 6.07
CA ARG A 32 -13.69 12.55 4.70
C ARG A 32 -13.72 11.25 3.92
N LEU A 33 -12.72 10.38 4.03
CA LEU A 33 -12.71 9.12 3.30
C LEU A 33 -13.73 8.12 3.88
N ALA A 34 -13.98 8.16 5.18
CA ALA A 34 -15.03 7.37 5.85
C ALA A 34 -16.47 7.68 5.36
N HIS A 35 -16.70 8.83 4.73
CA HIS A 35 -18.02 9.18 4.15
C HIS A 35 -18.13 8.86 2.66
N ILE A 36 -17.12 8.21 2.06
CA ILE A 36 -17.24 7.70 0.69
C ILE A 36 -18.16 6.47 0.74
N PRO A 37 -19.18 6.39 -0.13
CA PRO A 37 -20.06 5.22 -0.17
C PRO A 37 -19.28 3.99 -0.61
N VAL A 38 -19.69 2.83 -0.08
CA VAL A 38 -19.26 1.51 -0.52
C VAL A 38 -20.51 0.73 -0.92
N ASP A 39 -20.46 0.11 -2.08
CA ASP A 39 -21.55 -0.69 -2.62
C ASP A 39 -21.62 -2.03 -1.89
N ALA A 40 -22.84 -2.55 -1.75
CA ALA A 40 -23.02 -3.89 -1.20
C ALA A 40 -22.45 -4.95 -2.15
N TYR A 41 -21.65 -5.86 -1.60
CA TYR A 41 -21.08 -6.99 -2.32
C TYR A 41 -20.97 -8.16 -1.36
N GLU A 42 -21.42 -9.34 -1.78
CA GLU A 42 -21.27 -10.59 -1.04
C GLU A 42 -21.07 -11.76 -2.03
N PRO A 43 -20.21 -12.74 -1.73
CA PRO A 43 -19.41 -12.86 -0.51
C PRO A 43 -18.11 -12.04 -0.52
N LEU A 44 -17.77 -11.46 0.65
CA LEU A 44 -16.46 -10.86 0.93
C LEU A 44 -15.74 -11.69 1.99
N ILE A 45 -14.42 -11.83 1.86
CA ILE A 45 -13.57 -12.55 2.83
C ILE A 45 -12.32 -11.75 3.17
N HIS A 46 -11.94 -11.75 4.46
CA HIS A 46 -10.66 -11.22 4.92
C HIS A 46 -9.57 -12.28 4.78
N LEU A 47 -8.44 -11.90 4.18
CA LEU A 47 -7.26 -12.75 4.00
C LEU A 47 -6.03 -12.07 4.60
N GLY A 48 -5.22 -12.83 5.32
CA GLY A 48 -4.02 -12.37 6.01
C GLY A 48 -4.27 -11.92 7.45
N SER A 49 -3.24 -11.34 8.06
CA SER A 49 -3.24 -10.90 9.46
C SER A 49 -4.12 -9.66 9.70
N ASP A 50 -4.41 -9.32 10.95
CA ASP A 50 -5.10 -8.07 11.29
C ASP A 50 -4.36 -6.83 10.75
N TYR A 51 -3.03 -6.89 10.67
CA TYR A 51 -2.17 -5.82 10.19
C TYR A 51 -2.15 -5.78 8.65
N GLY A 52 -1.55 -6.78 8.00
CA GLY A 52 -1.32 -6.82 6.55
C GLY A 52 -2.46 -7.39 5.71
N GLY A 53 -3.56 -7.83 6.35
CA GLY A 53 -4.67 -8.47 5.67
C GLY A 53 -5.64 -7.54 4.96
N TRP A 54 -6.26 -8.06 3.90
CA TRP A 54 -7.20 -7.35 3.03
C TRP A 54 -8.49 -8.13 2.83
N VAL A 55 -9.59 -7.40 2.61
CA VAL A 55 -10.89 -7.99 2.27
C VAL A 55 -11.07 -8.01 0.75
N VAL A 56 -11.44 -9.16 0.20
CA VAL A 56 -11.57 -9.40 -1.24
C VAL A 56 -12.90 -10.09 -1.58
N PRO A 57 -13.41 -9.98 -2.82
CA PRO A 57 -14.57 -10.74 -3.30
C PRO A 57 -14.25 -12.24 -3.43
N ASP A 58 -14.84 -13.07 -2.58
CA ASP A 58 -14.52 -14.50 -2.46
C ASP A 58 -14.95 -15.31 -3.69
N ASP A 59 -16.01 -14.86 -4.36
CA ASP A 59 -16.60 -15.51 -5.53
C ASP A 59 -15.95 -15.13 -6.86
N LEU A 60 -15.07 -14.12 -6.87
CA LEU A 60 -14.52 -13.57 -8.09
C LEU A 60 -13.14 -14.14 -8.45
N ILE A 61 -12.33 -14.52 -7.45
CA ILE A 61 -10.92 -14.85 -7.63
C ILE A 61 -10.77 -16.30 -8.13
N ASP A 62 -10.11 -16.47 -9.27
CA ASP A 62 -9.88 -17.78 -9.89
C ASP A 62 -8.40 -18.20 -9.84
N ALA A 63 -8.12 -19.50 -9.79
CA ALA A 63 -6.76 -20.07 -9.73
C ALA A 63 -5.81 -19.66 -10.87
N GLY A 64 -6.35 -19.21 -12.00
CA GLY A 64 -5.56 -18.75 -13.14
C GLY A 64 -5.04 -17.31 -13.03
N TRP A 65 -5.45 -16.57 -11.99
CA TRP A 65 -5.14 -15.14 -11.90
C TRP A 65 -3.66 -14.88 -11.61
N THR A 66 -3.18 -13.76 -12.17
CA THR A 66 -1.92 -13.13 -11.80
C THR A 66 -2.23 -11.94 -10.89
N CYS A 67 -1.72 -12.00 -9.66
CA CYS A 67 -1.92 -11.00 -8.63
C CYS A 67 -0.62 -10.21 -8.42
N TYR A 68 -0.69 -8.89 -8.48
CA TYR A 68 0.42 -8.01 -8.13
C TYR A 68 0.19 -7.43 -6.74
N SER A 69 1.15 -7.63 -5.85
CA SER A 69 1.13 -7.12 -4.49
C SER A 69 2.24 -6.12 -4.29
N VAL A 70 1.90 -4.84 -4.32
CA VAL A 70 2.87 -3.74 -4.24
C VAL A 70 2.89 -3.18 -2.82
N GLY A 71 4.09 -3.01 -2.28
CA GLY A 71 4.30 -2.64 -0.88
C GLY A 71 3.95 -3.79 0.04
N VAL A 72 4.70 -4.88 -0.05
CA VAL A 72 4.47 -6.04 0.84
C VAL A 72 5.04 -5.81 2.24
N GLY A 73 6.10 -5.00 2.37
CA GLY A 73 6.74 -4.79 3.66
C GLY A 73 7.12 -6.11 4.34
N HIS A 74 6.90 -6.19 5.66
CA HIS A 74 7.26 -7.36 6.46
C HIS A 74 6.18 -8.43 6.57
N ASP A 75 4.97 -8.17 6.05
CA ASP A 75 3.81 -9.05 6.22
C ASP A 75 3.25 -9.47 4.86
N ILE A 76 3.51 -10.72 4.50
CA ILE A 76 2.99 -11.36 3.29
C ILE A 76 1.85 -12.35 3.58
N SER A 77 1.24 -12.28 4.76
CA SER A 77 0.15 -13.21 5.13
C SER A 77 -1.03 -13.16 4.16
N PHE A 78 -1.37 -11.96 3.66
CA PHE A 78 -2.37 -11.79 2.61
C PHE A 78 -2.00 -12.55 1.33
N ASP A 79 -0.75 -12.42 0.89
CA ASP A 79 -0.23 -13.05 -0.32
C ASP A 79 -0.23 -14.58 -0.20
N LEU A 80 0.18 -15.11 0.95
CA LEU A 80 0.19 -16.54 1.24
C LEU A 80 -1.23 -17.12 1.28
N GLU A 81 -2.18 -16.42 1.90
CA GLU A 81 -3.57 -16.87 1.95
C GLU A 81 -4.26 -16.79 0.59
N LEU A 82 -3.95 -15.79 -0.25
CA LEU A 82 -4.39 -15.75 -1.64
C LEU A 82 -3.94 -17.01 -2.40
N ILE A 83 -2.65 -17.35 -2.30
CA ILE A 83 -2.08 -18.54 -2.95
C ILE A 83 -2.71 -19.82 -2.40
N ALA A 84 -2.83 -19.94 -1.08
CA ALA A 84 -3.35 -21.13 -0.43
C ALA A 84 -4.83 -21.37 -0.76
N ARG A 85 -5.65 -20.32 -0.77
CA ARG A 85 -7.10 -20.42 -0.98
C ARG A 85 -7.47 -20.63 -2.44
N TYR A 86 -6.91 -19.82 -3.33
CA TYR A 86 -7.34 -19.79 -4.72
C TYR A 86 -6.35 -20.43 -5.69
N GLY A 87 -5.10 -20.64 -5.29
CA GLY A 87 -4.08 -21.18 -6.18
C GLY A 87 -3.51 -20.19 -7.19
N VAL A 88 -3.76 -18.89 -7.00
CA VAL A 88 -3.25 -17.81 -7.85
C VAL A 88 -1.73 -17.71 -7.86
N ARG A 89 -1.20 -16.99 -8.85
CA ARG A 89 0.20 -16.58 -8.88
C ARG A 89 0.35 -15.17 -8.32
N VAL A 90 1.22 -14.98 -7.34
CA VAL A 90 1.52 -13.68 -6.73
C VAL A 90 2.91 -13.19 -7.13
N ARG A 91 2.97 -11.94 -7.57
CA ARG A 91 4.21 -11.18 -7.72
C ARG A 91 4.22 -10.05 -6.72
N ALA A 92 5.12 -10.15 -5.75
CA ALA A 92 5.34 -9.18 -4.69
C ALA A 92 6.39 -8.15 -5.11
N PHE A 93 6.13 -6.87 -4.84
CA PHE A 93 7.02 -5.77 -5.17
C PHE A 93 7.28 -4.92 -3.93
N ASP A 94 8.56 -4.71 -3.63
CA ASP A 94 9.00 -3.77 -2.60
C ASP A 94 10.44 -3.32 -2.88
N PRO A 95 10.80 -2.03 -2.72
CA PRO A 95 12.17 -1.58 -2.96
C PRO A 95 13.23 -2.11 -1.97
N PHE A 96 12.85 -2.80 -0.90
CA PHE A 96 13.79 -3.34 0.08
C PHE A 96 13.98 -4.85 -0.06
N GLU A 97 15.19 -5.25 -0.47
CA GLU A 97 15.58 -6.66 -0.63
C GLU A 97 15.38 -7.49 0.66
N LEU A 98 15.58 -6.87 1.84
CA LEU A 98 15.36 -7.54 3.13
C LEU A 98 13.93 -8.12 3.25
N PHE A 99 12.92 -7.39 2.78
CA PHE A 99 11.54 -7.88 2.79
C PHE A 99 11.36 -9.06 1.85
N GLY A 100 12.09 -9.08 0.73
CA GLY A 100 12.15 -10.23 -0.16
C GLY A 100 12.77 -11.45 0.49
N GLU A 101 13.89 -11.30 1.18
CA GLU A 101 14.53 -12.40 1.92
C GLU A 101 13.59 -13.00 2.97
N MET A 102 12.92 -12.14 3.74
CA MET A 102 11.91 -12.55 4.72
C MET A 102 10.73 -13.25 4.06
N ALA A 103 10.18 -12.71 2.98
CA ALA A 103 9.05 -13.27 2.25
C ALA A 103 9.37 -14.65 1.68
N LEU A 104 10.51 -14.79 1.00
CA LEU A 104 10.94 -16.05 0.40
C LEU A 104 11.13 -17.15 1.46
N SER A 105 11.66 -16.80 2.64
CA SER A 105 11.78 -17.76 3.75
C SER A 105 10.44 -18.31 4.24
N GLN A 106 9.39 -17.48 4.24
CA GLN A 106 8.05 -17.84 4.68
C GLN A 106 7.28 -18.66 3.64
N THR A 107 7.57 -18.46 2.35
CA THR A 107 6.88 -19.16 1.25
C THR A 107 7.30 -20.61 1.08
N ALA A 108 8.37 -21.06 1.76
CA ALA A 108 8.97 -22.38 1.61
C ALA A 108 9.27 -22.79 0.14
N GLY A 109 9.48 -21.81 -0.75
CA GLY A 109 9.77 -22.05 -2.16
C GLY A 109 8.55 -22.33 -3.04
N ASP A 110 7.34 -21.91 -2.64
CA ASP A 110 6.15 -22.03 -3.50
C ASP A 110 6.39 -21.32 -4.85
N PRO A 111 6.34 -22.03 -6.00
CA PRO A 111 6.65 -21.45 -7.30
C PRO A 111 5.61 -20.42 -7.77
N ARG A 112 4.46 -20.33 -7.09
CA ARG A 112 3.42 -19.33 -7.36
C ARG A 112 3.74 -17.97 -6.74
N PHE A 113 4.71 -17.90 -5.82
CA PHE A 113 5.17 -16.64 -5.24
C PHE A 113 6.49 -16.21 -5.87
N SER A 114 6.63 -14.92 -6.16
CA SER A 114 7.92 -14.32 -6.53
C SER A 114 8.04 -12.92 -5.97
N PHE A 115 9.24 -12.55 -5.50
CA PHE A 115 9.55 -11.22 -5.01
C PHE A 115 10.44 -10.46 -6.00
N HIS A 116 10.16 -9.17 -6.17
CA HIS A 116 10.89 -8.29 -7.09
C HIS A 116 11.26 -6.97 -6.41
N PRO A 117 12.55 -6.62 -6.31
CA PRO A 117 13.02 -5.46 -5.54
C PRO A 117 12.84 -4.12 -6.30
N TYR A 118 11.61 -3.81 -6.72
CA TYR A 118 11.28 -2.60 -7.47
C TYR A 118 10.35 -1.68 -6.67
N ALA A 119 10.63 -0.37 -6.74
CA ALA A 119 9.65 0.64 -6.35
C ALA A 119 8.65 0.83 -7.50
N VAL A 120 7.35 0.72 -7.23
CA VAL A 120 6.33 1.05 -8.23
C VAL A 120 6.17 2.56 -8.31
N ALA A 121 6.22 3.09 -9.53
CA ALA A 121 6.17 4.52 -9.82
C ALA A 121 5.34 4.80 -11.09
N HIS A 122 4.97 6.08 -11.29
CA HIS A 122 4.22 6.53 -12.47
C HIS A 122 5.08 6.59 -13.74
N ARG A 123 6.42 6.53 -13.61
CA ARG A 123 7.40 6.50 -14.71
C ARG A 123 8.57 5.59 -14.37
N ASP A 124 9.15 4.96 -15.39
CA ASP A 124 10.39 4.21 -15.25
C ASP A 124 11.56 5.17 -15.06
N GLY A 125 12.45 4.86 -14.12
CA GLY A 125 13.64 5.64 -13.86
C GLY A 125 14.01 5.71 -12.38
N PRO A 126 15.02 6.50 -12.02
CA PRO A 126 15.37 6.72 -10.63
C PRO A 126 14.21 7.37 -9.86
N LEU A 127 13.79 6.77 -8.74
CA LEU A 127 12.82 7.33 -7.82
C LEU A 127 13.53 7.75 -6.54
N GLU A 128 13.43 9.04 -6.20
CA GLU A 128 13.91 9.55 -4.91
C GLU A 128 12.91 9.17 -3.81
N MET A 129 13.44 8.63 -2.71
CA MET A 129 12.67 8.18 -1.56
C MET A 129 13.21 8.85 -0.30
N PHE A 130 12.29 9.25 0.57
CA PHE A 130 12.60 9.89 1.84
C PHE A 130 12.15 8.96 2.97
N GLY A 131 13.05 8.66 3.90
CA GLY A 131 12.73 7.80 5.03
C GLY A 131 13.90 7.61 5.96
N ARG A 132 13.67 6.91 7.07
CA ARG A 132 14.80 6.44 7.89
C ARG A 132 15.40 5.24 7.17
N GLN A 133 16.64 5.38 6.74
CA GLN A 133 17.47 4.28 6.20
C GLN A 133 17.83 3.30 7.32
N ASP A 134 16.84 2.84 8.08
CA ASP A 134 16.99 1.79 9.05
C ASP A 134 16.18 0.62 8.51
N HIS A 135 16.91 -0.40 8.05
CA HIS A 135 16.39 -1.59 7.38
C HIS A 135 15.31 -2.30 8.23
N GLU A 136 15.25 -2.02 9.52
CA GLU A 136 14.33 -2.61 10.49
C GLU A 136 12.94 -1.94 10.56
N ARG A 137 12.73 -0.74 9.97
CA ARG A 137 11.48 0.02 10.19
C ARG A 137 10.66 0.37 8.95
N GLY A 138 11.13 0.06 7.73
CA GLY A 138 10.33 -0.05 6.50
C GLY A 138 9.56 1.17 5.97
N ALA A 139 9.35 2.20 6.78
CA ALA A 139 8.50 3.33 6.43
C ALA A 139 9.33 4.34 5.64
N VAL A 140 9.18 4.29 4.32
CA VAL A 140 9.79 5.24 3.37
C VAL A 140 8.72 5.75 2.43
N SER A 141 8.88 6.98 1.98
CA SER A 141 7.88 7.66 1.16
C SER A 141 8.56 8.47 0.08
N ALA A 142 8.09 8.34 -1.17
CA ALA A 142 8.46 9.27 -2.23
C ALA A 142 7.88 10.69 -1.99
N ALA A 143 6.85 10.80 -1.15
CA ALA A 143 6.18 12.06 -0.82
C ALA A 143 6.81 12.83 0.36
N GLY A 144 8.00 12.45 0.85
CA GLY A 144 8.72 13.23 1.86
C GLY A 144 8.13 13.16 3.27
N LEU A 145 7.47 12.06 3.65
CA LEU A 145 6.71 11.95 4.91
C LEU A 145 7.53 12.06 6.20
N PHE A 146 8.86 11.94 6.14
CA PHE A 146 9.73 11.91 7.33
C PHE A 146 10.58 13.18 7.46
N ASP A 147 10.35 13.93 8.54
CA ASP A 147 11.05 15.19 8.91
C ASP A 147 12.56 14.97 9.26
N THR A 148 13.10 13.76 9.07
CA THR A 148 14.46 13.36 9.51
C THR A 148 15.19 12.34 8.61
N GLY A 149 14.82 12.17 7.33
CA GLY A 149 15.39 11.10 6.49
C GLY A 149 16.44 11.55 5.48
N SER A 150 17.55 10.83 5.36
CA SER A 150 18.44 10.89 4.19
C SER A 150 17.64 10.53 2.94
N ALA A 151 17.72 11.35 1.89
CA ALA A 151 17.20 10.99 0.58
C ALA A 151 18.06 9.85 -0.01
N PHE A 152 17.42 8.85 -0.58
CA PHE A 152 18.10 7.79 -1.32
C PHE A 152 17.30 7.41 -2.56
N THR A 153 17.96 6.79 -3.53
CA THR A 153 17.36 6.49 -4.84
C THR A 153 17.15 5.00 -5.01
N ARG A 154 15.98 4.62 -5.54
CA ARG A 154 15.66 3.24 -5.95
C ARG A 154 15.24 3.18 -7.41
N PRO A 155 15.41 2.05 -8.10
CA PRO A 155 14.85 1.85 -9.43
C PRO A 155 13.32 1.86 -9.36
N GLY A 156 12.72 2.93 -9.89
CA GLY A 156 11.28 3.05 -10.11
C GLY A 156 10.85 2.35 -11.40
N ARG A 157 9.74 1.62 -11.34
CA ARG A 157 9.13 0.93 -12.48
C ARG A 157 7.63 1.15 -12.52
N THR A 158 7.10 1.35 -13.71
CA THR A 158 5.65 1.34 -13.94
C THR A 158 5.12 -0.10 -13.96
N ILE A 159 3.84 -0.28 -13.60
CA ILE A 159 3.16 -1.60 -13.70
C ILE A 159 3.26 -2.19 -15.12
N PRO A 160 2.98 -1.45 -16.22
CA PRO A 160 3.21 -1.96 -17.58
C PRO A 160 4.64 -2.43 -17.86
N SER A 161 5.66 -1.74 -17.32
CA SER A 161 7.05 -2.15 -17.52
C SER A 161 7.37 -3.44 -16.77
N LEU A 162 6.87 -3.57 -15.54
CA LEU A 162 6.99 -4.81 -14.76
C LEU A 162 6.32 -5.98 -15.47
N MET A 163 5.08 -5.81 -15.97
CA MET A 163 4.40 -6.83 -16.77
C MET A 163 5.24 -7.29 -17.97
N ARG A 164 5.86 -6.36 -18.71
CA ARG A 164 6.73 -6.71 -19.85
C ARG A 164 7.96 -7.51 -19.43
N VAL A 165 8.65 -7.08 -18.37
CA VAL A 165 9.85 -7.76 -17.85
C VAL A 165 9.51 -9.17 -17.37
N LEU A 166 8.34 -9.32 -16.76
CA LEU A 166 7.90 -10.55 -16.12
C LEU A 166 7.13 -11.49 -17.05
N GLY A 167 6.79 -11.04 -18.26
CA GLY A 167 6.08 -11.81 -19.27
C GLY A 167 4.57 -11.93 -19.03
N ASP A 168 3.99 -11.06 -18.20
CA ASP A 168 2.56 -11.10 -17.88
C ASP A 168 1.76 -10.24 -18.86
N ARG A 169 0.65 -10.80 -19.35
CA ARG A 169 -0.25 -10.10 -20.28
C ARG A 169 -1.44 -9.44 -19.60
N HIS A 170 -1.74 -9.85 -18.38
CA HIS A 170 -2.83 -9.36 -17.55
C HIS A 170 -2.45 -9.46 -16.08
N VAL A 171 -3.06 -8.60 -15.27
CA VAL A 171 -3.03 -8.62 -13.81
C VAL A 171 -4.47 -8.50 -13.34
N GLU A 172 -5.06 -9.57 -12.83
CA GLU A 172 -6.47 -9.57 -12.42
C GLU A 172 -6.69 -8.96 -11.04
N LEU A 173 -5.71 -9.07 -10.14
CA LEU A 173 -5.73 -8.43 -8.83
C LEU A 173 -4.50 -7.56 -8.66
N LEU A 174 -4.71 -6.27 -8.37
CA LEU A 174 -3.64 -5.34 -8.06
C LEU A 174 -3.85 -4.76 -6.66
N LYS A 175 -2.97 -5.10 -5.72
CA LYS A 175 -2.83 -4.40 -4.44
C LYS A 175 -1.76 -3.32 -4.60
N LEU A 176 -2.13 -2.08 -4.32
CA LEU A 176 -1.25 -0.92 -4.35
C LEU A 176 -1.25 -0.21 -3.00
N ASP A 177 -0.27 -0.57 -2.18
CA ASP A 177 0.02 0.08 -0.90
C ASP A 177 1.39 0.74 -1.00
N VAL A 178 1.39 2.02 -1.41
CA VAL A 178 2.62 2.77 -1.64
C VAL A 178 2.49 4.11 -0.92
N GLU A 179 3.41 4.40 -0.01
CA GLU A 179 3.36 5.50 0.96
C GLU A 179 3.42 6.89 0.31
N GLY A 180 2.31 7.34 -0.28
CA GLY A 180 2.13 8.67 -0.86
C GLY A 180 2.28 8.77 -2.37
N SER A 181 2.80 7.75 -3.06
CA SER A 181 2.92 7.75 -4.53
C SER A 181 1.66 7.27 -5.25
N GLU A 182 0.64 6.80 -4.52
CA GLU A 182 -0.64 6.34 -5.08
C GLU A 182 -1.34 7.45 -5.89
N TYR A 183 -1.14 8.71 -5.50
CA TYR A 183 -1.70 9.88 -6.17
C TYR A 183 -1.09 10.20 -7.53
N ASP A 184 0.12 9.68 -7.80
CA ASP A 184 0.77 9.79 -9.11
C ASP A 184 0.60 8.49 -9.90
N VAL A 185 0.70 7.34 -9.21
CA VAL A 185 0.63 6.01 -9.82
C VAL A 185 -0.77 5.73 -10.34
N ILE A 186 -1.82 5.81 -9.51
CA ILE A 186 -3.17 5.39 -9.91
C ILE A 186 -3.68 6.19 -11.12
N PRO A 187 -3.57 7.53 -11.16
CA PRO A 187 -4.06 8.30 -12.32
C PRO A 187 -3.32 8.01 -13.63
N SER A 188 -2.10 7.44 -13.56
CA SER A 188 -1.30 7.08 -14.73
C SER A 188 -1.64 5.72 -15.33
N LEU A 189 -2.45 4.91 -14.64
CA LEU A 189 -2.77 3.54 -15.05
C LEU A 189 -4.13 3.49 -15.75
N ASP A 190 -4.20 2.66 -16.80
CA ASP A 190 -5.46 2.17 -17.34
C ASP A 190 -5.69 0.77 -16.76
N LEU A 191 -6.40 0.69 -15.63
CA LEU A 191 -6.61 -0.58 -14.93
C LEU A 191 -7.40 -1.60 -15.78
N ARG A 192 -8.26 -1.12 -16.69
CA ARG A 192 -8.99 -2.00 -17.61
C ARG A 192 -8.05 -2.65 -18.63
N ALA A 193 -7.17 -1.87 -19.25
CA ALA A 193 -6.19 -2.36 -20.20
C ALA A 193 -5.18 -3.33 -19.55
N LEU A 194 -4.89 -3.17 -18.25
CA LEU A 194 -4.05 -4.09 -17.49
C LEU A 194 -4.78 -5.41 -17.12
N GLY A 195 -6.09 -5.48 -17.30
CA GLY A 195 -6.90 -6.66 -16.96
C GLY A 195 -7.40 -6.68 -15.51
N VAL A 196 -7.21 -5.62 -14.73
CA VAL A 196 -7.52 -5.59 -13.30
C VAL A 196 -9.02 -5.74 -13.08
N ARG A 197 -9.41 -6.78 -12.35
CA ARG A 197 -10.79 -7.06 -11.91
C ARG A 197 -10.99 -6.65 -10.45
N VAL A 198 -9.97 -6.83 -9.62
CA VAL A 198 -9.95 -6.43 -8.20
C VAL A 198 -8.79 -5.47 -7.97
N PHE A 199 -9.08 -4.27 -7.48
CA PHE A 199 -8.06 -3.28 -7.15
C PHE A 199 -8.13 -2.94 -5.66
N LEU A 200 -7.02 -3.11 -4.95
CA LEU A 200 -6.89 -2.83 -3.52
C LEU A 200 -5.93 -1.65 -3.36
N THR A 201 -6.27 -0.63 -2.59
CA THR A 201 -5.35 0.48 -2.34
C THR A 201 -5.61 1.18 -1.03
N GLU A 202 -4.53 1.70 -0.41
CA GLU A 202 -4.60 2.60 0.73
C GLU A 202 -4.27 4.03 0.30
N PHE A 203 -5.11 4.97 0.71
CA PHE A 203 -4.88 6.40 0.54
C PHE A 203 -4.21 6.99 1.79
N HIS A 204 -2.92 7.26 1.70
CA HIS A 204 -2.12 7.87 2.73
C HIS A 204 -2.41 9.36 2.85
N HIS A 205 -2.37 9.89 4.08
CA HIS A 205 -2.50 11.31 4.36
C HIS A 205 -1.19 12.08 4.05
N THR A 206 -0.72 11.96 2.81
CA THR A 206 0.35 12.77 2.22
C THR A 206 -0.24 13.92 1.39
N SER A 207 -1.47 13.71 0.91
CA SER A 207 -2.21 14.64 0.08
C SER A 207 -3.59 14.98 0.68
N PRO A 208 -4.23 16.08 0.25
CA PRO A 208 -5.58 16.41 0.70
C PRO A 208 -6.61 15.34 0.30
N ALA A 209 -7.62 15.12 1.13
CA ALA A 209 -8.71 14.16 0.86
C ALA A 209 -9.48 14.44 -0.45
N GLY A 210 -9.40 15.67 -0.98
CA GLY A 210 -9.96 16.01 -2.29
C GLY A 210 -9.26 15.26 -3.43
N LEU A 211 -7.96 15.00 -3.32
CA LEU A 211 -7.21 14.24 -4.32
C LEU A 211 -7.56 12.76 -4.26
N ALA A 212 -7.66 12.17 -3.07
CA ALA A 212 -8.15 10.79 -2.90
C ALA A 212 -9.55 10.62 -3.52
N ARG A 213 -10.47 11.58 -3.29
CA ARG A 213 -11.79 11.58 -3.92
C ARG A 213 -11.72 11.71 -5.45
N ALA A 214 -10.79 12.48 -5.99
CA ALA A 214 -10.62 12.61 -7.43
C ALA A 214 -10.15 11.29 -8.07
N VAL A 215 -9.20 10.60 -7.41
CA VAL A 215 -8.74 9.26 -7.81
C VAL A 215 -9.88 8.26 -7.76
N ILE A 216 -10.65 8.23 -6.66
CA ILE A 216 -11.80 7.33 -6.53
C ILE A 216 -12.85 7.60 -7.61
N GLY A 217 -13.16 8.89 -7.87
CA GLY A 217 -14.06 9.26 -8.96
C GLY A 217 -13.54 8.87 -10.35
N GLN A 218 -12.22 8.82 -10.56
CA GLN A 218 -11.64 8.28 -11.80
C GLN A 218 -11.91 6.78 -11.90
N LEU A 219 -11.61 6.01 -10.85
CA LEU A 219 -11.88 4.57 -10.80
C LEU A 219 -13.37 4.28 -11.07
N GLU A 220 -14.28 5.07 -10.51
CA GLU A 220 -15.72 4.97 -10.75
C GLU A 220 -16.11 5.19 -12.21
N ARG A 221 -15.49 6.17 -12.88
CA ARG A 221 -15.69 6.42 -14.32
C ARG A 221 -15.11 5.30 -15.19
N GLU A 222 -14.06 4.65 -14.71
CA GLU A 222 -13.49 3.43 -15.29
C GLU A 222 -14.31 2.17 -14.91
N GLY A 223 -15.47 2.33 -14.26
CA GLY A 223 -16.39 1.24 -13.94
C GLY A 223 -15.90 0.32 -12.82
N TYR A 224 -15.06 0.83 -11.93
CA TYR A 224 -14.81 0.20 -10.64
C TYR A 224 -15.81 0.70 -9.60
N ARG A 225 -16.16 -0.15 -8.64
CA ARG A 225 -16.99 0.21 -7.48
C ARG A 225 -16.27 -0.18 -6.21
N ALA A 226 -16.25 0.73 -5.24
CA ALA A 226 -15.74 0.41 -3.91
C ALA A 226 -16.73 -0.54 -3.23
N VAL A 227 -16.30 -1.76 -2.91
CA VAL A 227 -17.17 -2.79 -2.30
C VAL A 227 -16.82 -3.04 -0.83
N HIS A 228 -15.63 -2.62 -0.41
CA HIS A 228 -15.21 -2.71 0.97
C HIS A 228 -14.28 -1.54 1.33
N ARG A 229 -14.28 -1.19 2.61
CA ARG A 229 -13.34 -0.24 3.20
C ARG A 229 -12.89 -0.77 4.57
N LYS A 230 -11.58 -1.02 4.71
CA LYS A 230 -10.90 -1.38 5.96
C LYS A 230 -10.14 -0.15 6.45
N ASP A 231 -10.38 0.24 7.69
CA ASP A 231 -9.92 1.53 8.21
C ASP A 231 -10.44 2.69 7.32
N PRO A 232 -10.40 3.95 7.72
CA PRO A 232 -11.01 5.01 6.90
C PRO A 232 -10.30 5.22 5.54
N THR A 233 -9.18 4.55 5.26
CA THR A 233 -8.24 4.86 4.16
C THR A 233 -8.01 3.74 3.16
N SER A 234 -8.30 2.49 3.48
CA SER A 234 -8.01 1.33 2.61
C SER A 234 -9.28 0.79 1.97
N PHE A 235 -9.24 0.64 0.65
CA PHE A 235 -10.42 0.33 -0.17
C PHE A 235 -10.18 -0.89 -1.06
N THR A 236 -11.24 -1.67 -1.22
CA THR A 236 -11.35 -2.75 -2.20
C THR A 236 -12.32 -2.31 -3.28
N PHE A 237 -11.85 -2.30 -4.52
CA PHE A 237 -12.61 -1.97 -5.72
C PHE A 237 -12.80 -3.20 -6.59
N VAL A 238 -14.02 -3.38 -7.11
CA VAL A 238 -14.36 -4.42 -8.09
C VAL A 238 -14.78 -3.78 -9.40
N ARG A 239 -14.28 -4.30 -10.51
CA ARG A 239 -14.71 -3.90 -11.85
C ARG A 239 -16.06 -4.51 -12.17
N THR A 240 -17.06 -3.65 -12.41
CA THR A 240 -18.39 -4.02 -12.91
C THR A 240 -18.50 -3.91 -14.42
#